data_AF-A0A9N8KTS4-F1
#
_entry.id   AF-A0A9N8KTS4-F1
#
_cell.length_a   1.000
_cell.length_b   1.000
_cell.length_c   1.000
_cell.angle_alpha   90.00
_cell.angle_beta   90.00
_cell.angle_gamma   90.00
#
_symmetry.space_group_name_H-M   'P 1'
#
loop_
_entity.id
_entity.type
_entity.pdbx_description
1 polymer ?
#
loop_
_entity_poly.entity_id
_entity_poly.type
_entity_poly.pdbx_seq_one_letter_code
_entity_poly.pdbx_strand_id
1 'polypeptide(L)'
;MAYKYREDLVGKRFLAVSGVTKINVNKVSEWGWKAGIIRAASLKDNKNKELQVLVEYDGVDWQRREWVAVYSRRTFRVFLVERTLVWAPRNYEGKDIKWPALTFMPLAADLTLQADAQPAEYLHDRHLEFLDYTNLLPYQRSGEIKDDVCQTWGGFPRATGGGAPGGSELGGDLARGAEWDAHQIGPEGCLESSVLSAISAECAEWRTIQDGQRILTTTPSVLGGCRAQVYRSAGATQWYTAVIVGVNEHTGELTVTDDTVLEEHSEDPSLVQMRLLGDGVIESIMKGEVVGVMPRRSRSNLQRVERETTKSPATTGGRKKTSAVRSNGQIAPTEPPPQPAAHADVASTRNVM
;
A
#
# COMPACT_ATOMS: atom_id res chain seq x y z
N MET A 1 1.99 0.80 -18.66
CA MET A 1 0.50 0.82 -18.79
C MET A 1 -0.06 1.81 -17.76
N ALA A 2 -1.18 2.51 -17.99
CA ALA A 2 -1.79 3.35 -16.93
C ALA A 2 -2.21 2.46 -15.74
N TYR A 3 -2.02 2.92 -14.50
CA TYR A 3 -2.35 2.13 -13.31
C TYR A 3 -3.84 1.74 -13.31
N LYS A 4 -4.16 0.45 -13.18
CA LYS A 4 -5.55 -0.05 -13.20
C LYS A 4 -6.32 0.53 -12.01
N TYR A 5 -7.51 1.06 -12.26
CA TYR A 5 -8.40 1.57 -11.22
C TYR A 5 -8.78 0.46 -10.23
N ARG A 6 -8.61 0.71 -8.93
CA ARG A 6 -9.19 -0.16 -7.87
C ARG A 6 -10.63 0.24 -7.59
N GLU A 7 -11.52 -0.72 -7.38
CA GLU A 7 -12.91 -0.45 -6.99
C GLU A 7 -13.06 -0.30 -5.46
N ASP A 8 -12.26 -1.02 -4.68
CA ASP A 8 -12.26 -0.96 -3.22
C ASP A 8 -12.08 0.47 -2.71
N LEU A 9 -12.86 0.86 -1.71
CA LEU A 9 -12.81 2.21 -1.12
C LEU A 9 -11.73 2.35 -0.08
N VAL A 10 -11.35 1.24 0.54
CA VAL A 10 -10.52 1.25 1.73
C VAL A 10 -9.07 1.60 1.38
N GLY A 11 -8.49 2.47 2.21
CA GLY A 11 -7.17 3.05 2.00
C GLY A 11 -7.10 4.08 0.88
N LYS A 12 -8.22 4.53 0.32
CA LYS A 12 -8.27 5.66 -0.61
C LYS A 12 -8.42 6.99 0.11
N ARG A 13 -7.90 8.03 -0.52
CA ARG A 13 -8.25 9.40 -0.17
C ARG A 13 -9.68 9.73 -0.58
N PHE A 14 -10.32 10.60 0.18
CA PHE A 14 -11.64 11.13 -0.16
C PHE A 14 -11.67 12.65 -0.07
N LEU A 15 -12.59 13.26 -0.82
CA LEU A 15 -12.96 14.66 -0.70
C LEU A 15 -14.46 14.75 -0.48
N ALA A 16 -14.90 15.53 0.50
CA ALA A 16 -16.32 15.63 0.82
C ALA A 16 -16.75 17.06 1.14
N VAL A 17 -18.00 17.37 0.80
CA VAL A 17 -18.69 18.60 1.17
C VAL A 17 -19.92 18.25 1.98
N SER A 18 -20.03 18.85 3.17
CA SER A 18 -21.11 18.55 4.11
C SER A 18 -22.50 18.90 3.56
N GLY A 19 -23.49 18.06 3.90
CA GLY A 19 -24.88 18.21 3.50
C GLY A 19 -25.55 19.49 3.99
N VAL A 20 -25.12 19.99 5.14
CA VAL A 20 -25.73 21.14 5.83
C VAL A 20 -25.27 22.50 5.32
N THR A 21 -24.17 22.55 4.56
CA THR A 21 -23.60 23.81 4.07
C THR A 21 -24.36 24.30 2.84
N LYS A 22 -24.73 25.60 2.83
CA LYS A 22 -25.21 26.25 1.61
C LYS A 22 -24.02 26.47 0.68
N ILE A 23 -24.08 25.93 -0.53
CA ILE A 23 -23.02 26.03 -1.53
C ILE A 23 -23.49 26.76 -2.77
N ASN A 24 -22.58 27.51 -3.40
CA ASN A 24 -22.81 28.15 -4.68
C ASN A 24 -22.28 27.23 -5.79
N VAL A 25 -23.18 26.73 -6.64
CA VAL A 25 -22.83 25.75 -7.69
C VAL A 25 -21.81 26.30 -8.69
N ASN A 26 -21.77 27.62 -8.88
CA ASN A 26 -20.85 28.28 -9.82
C ASN A 26 -19.45 28.51 -9.24
N LYS A 27 -19.22 28.17 -7.98
CA LYS A 27 -17.96 28.43 -7.26
C LYS A 27 -17.49 27.20 -6.50
N VAL A 28 -17.21 26.13 -7.26
CA VAL A 28 -16.82 24.81 -6.72
C VAL A 28 -15.57 24.89 -5.83
N SER A 29 -14.62 25.76 -6.17
CA SER A 29 -13.39 25.95 -5.41
C SER A 29 -13.57 26.56 -4.02
N GLU A 30 -14.68 27.29 -3.80
CA GLU A 30 -14.99 27.92 -2.51
C GLU A 30 -15.81 27.00 -1.59
N TRP A 31 -16.13 25.78 -2.01
CA TRP A 31 -16.87 24.86 -1.15
C TRP A 31 -16.00 24.47 0.05
N GLY A 32 -16.65 24.24 1.21
CA GLY A 32 -15.97 23.79 2.42
C GLY A 32 -15.51 22.34 2.34
N TRP A 33 -14.57 22.06 1.43
CA TRP A 33 -14.00 20.75 1.17
C TRP A 33 -13.30 20.22 2.42
N LYS A 34 -13.63 18.98 2.77
CA LYS A 34 -12.92 18.18 3.77
C LYS A 34 -12.24 17.01 3.08
N ALA A 35 -11.00 16.75 3.46
CA ALA A 35 -10.21 15.66 2.93
C ALA A 35 -9.82 14.67 4.03
N GLY A 36 -9.48 13.45 3.63
CA GLY A 36 -9.05 12.42 4.56
C GLY A 36 -8.85 11.07 3.89
N ILE A 37 -8.80 10.02 4.71
CA ILE A 37 -8.61 8.63 4.28
C ILE A 37 -9.79 7.78 4.74
N ILE A 38 -10.26 6.90 3.85
CA ILE A 38 -11.22 5.85 4.17
C ILE A 38 -10.47 4.68 4.80
N ARG A 39 -10.75 4.36 6.07
CA ARG A 39 -10.04 3.30 6.82
C ARG A 39 -10.79 1.97 6.84
N ALA A 40 -12.11 2.01 6.77
CA ALA A 40 -12.96 0.83 6.68
C ALA A 40 -14.27 1.13 5.94
N ALA A 41 -14.95 0.09 5.47
CA ALA A 41 -16.26 0.12 4.85
C ALA A 41 -17.16 -0.93 5.49
N SER A 42 -18.47 -0.67 5.58
CA SER A 42 -19.43 -1.62 6.15
C SER A 42 -19.88 -2.69 5.15
N LEU A 43 -19.78 -2.41 3.86
CA LEU A 43 -20.29 -3.25 2.77
C LEU A 43 -19.33 -3.23 1.58
N LYS A 44 -19.23 -4.35 0.85
CA LYS A 44 -18.43 -4.47 -0.38
C LYS A 44 -19.05 -3.74 -1.57
N ASP A 45 -20.39 -3.72 -1.62
CA ASP A 45 -21.11 -3.06 -2.71
C ASP A 45 -21.12 -1.55 -2.51
N ASN A 46 -20.27 -0.88 -3.27
CA ASN A 46 -20.16 0.58 -3.28
C ASN A 46 -21.45 1.27 -3.71
N LYS A 47 -22.40 0.60 -4.38
CA LYS A 47 -23.66 1.19 -4.87
C LYS A 47 -24.79 1.10 -3.85
N ASN A 48 -24.61 0.32 -2.77
CA ASN A 48 -25.63 0.14 -1.75
C ASN A 48 -25.86 1.46 -0.98
N LYS A 49 -27.13 1.88 -0.86
CA LYS A 49 -27.51 3.14 -0.19
C LYS A 49 -27.28 3.14 1.32
N GLU A 50 -27.12 1.96 1.93
CA GLU A 50 -26.80 1.80 3.34
C GLU A 50 -25.28 1.77 3.61
N LEU A 51 -24.45 1.97 2.58
CA LEU A 51 -23.00 2.01 2.73
C LEU A 51 -22.56 3.07 3.73
N GLN A 52 -21.81 2.61 4.73
CA GLN A 52 -21.09 3.45 5.67
C GLN A 52 -19.59 3.22 5.51
N VAL A 53 -18.82 4.28 5.72
CA VAL A 53 -17.36 4.23 5.69
C VAL A 53 -16.81 4.88 6.95
N LEU A 54 -15.75 4.29 7.50
CA LEU A 54 -15.01 4.85 8.62
C LEU A 54 -13.94 5.79 8.06
N VAL A 55 -14.02 7.07 8.41
CA VAL A 55 -13.12 8.10 7.88
C VAL A 55 -12.21 8.67 8.95
N GLU A 56 -10.98 8.98 8.55
CA GLU A 56 -10.07 9.83 9.29
C GLU A 56 -9.80 11.11 8.49
N TYR A 57 -10.08 12.26 9.09
CA TYR A 57 -9.91 13.56 8.44
C TYR A 57 -8.47 14.07 8.55
N ASP A 58 -8.02 14.78 7.51
CA ASP A 58 -6.71 15.42 7.50
C ASP A 58 -6.61 16.47 8.62
N GLY A 59 -5.50 16.47 9.36
CA GLY A 59 -5.25 17.41 10.46
C GLY A 59 -6.08 17.17 11.73
N VAL A 60 -6.85 16.08 11.79
CA VAL A 60 -7.67 15.70 12.94
C VAL A 60 -7.10 14.44 13.58
N ASP A 61 -7.12 14.37 14.92
CA ASP A 61 -6.69 13.18 15.65
C ASP A 61 -7.52 11.94 15.26
N TRP A 62 -6.86 10.80 15.04
CA TRP A 62 -7.49 9.54 14.63
C TRP A 62 -8.58 9.07 15.61
N GLN A 63 -8.51 9.46 16.89
CA GLN A 63 -9.54 9.13 17.88
C GLN A 63 -10.91 9.74 17.54
N ARG A 64 -10.93 10.77 16.68
CA ARG A 64 -12.16 11.41 16.19
C ARG A 64 -12.70 10.76 14.91
N ARG A 65 -12.13 9.62 14.49
CA ARG A 65 -12.67 8.82 13.39
C ARG A 65 -14.15 8.54 13.60
N GLU A 66 -14.90 8.57 12.52
CA GLU A 66 -16.36 8.38 12.58
C GLU A 66 -16.85 7.56 11.40
N TRP A 67 -17.89 6.77 11.66
CA TRP A 67 -18.63 6.07 10.63
C TRP A 67 -19.62 7.04 10.00
N VAL A 68 -19.49 7.28 8.70
CA VAL A 68 -20.33 8.21 7.95
C VAL A 68 -21.15 7.48 6.90
N ALA A 69 -22.44 7.83 6.80
CA ALA A 69 -23.33 7.32 5.77
C ALA A 69 -23.09 8.08 4.46
N VAL A 70 -22.47 7.42 3.48
CA VAL A 70 -21.98 8.05 2.23
C VAL A 70 -23.13 8.62 1.40
N TYR A 71 -24.22 7.86 1.25
CA TYR A 71 -25.36 8.23 0.42
C TYR A 71 -26.42 9.06 1.13
N SER A 72 -26.23 9.37 2.42
CA SER A 72 -27.14 10.22 3.16
C SER A 72 -26.91 11.69 2.79
N ARG A 73 -27.92 12.31 2.16
CA ARG A 73 -27.94 13.75 1.83
C ARG A 73 -27.76 14.66 3.04
N ARG A 74 -28.12 14.17 4.24
CA ARG A 74 -27.93 14.91 5.48
C ARG A 74 -26.46 14.97 5.88
N THR A 75 -25.67 13.98 5.47
CA THR A 75 -24.24 13.87 5.78
C THR A 75 -23.42 14.62 4.75
N PHE A 76 -23.59 14.30 3.46
CA PHE A 76 -22.80 14.87 2.37
C PHE A 76 -23.67 15.31 1.19
N ARG A 77 -23.29 16.44 0.60
CA ARG A 77 -23.77 16.85 -0.74
C ARG A 77 -22.95 16.22 -1.85
N VAL A 78 -21.64 16.09 -1.59
CA VAL A 78 -20.66 15.52 -2.50
C VAL A 78 -19.68 14.71 -1.68
N PHE A 79 -19.42 13.48 -2.11
CA PHE A 79 -18.42 12.57 -1.58
C PHE A 79 -17.70 11.94 -2.76
N LEU A 80 -16.45 12.36 -2.96
CA LEU A 80 -15.56 11.91 -4.01
C LEU A 80 -14.49 11.01 -3.42
N VAL A 81 -14.04 10.06 -4.21
CA VAL A 81 -13.03 9.09 -3.80
C VAL A 81 -11.90 9.08 -4.83
N GLU A 82 -10.68 8.94 -4.33
CA GLU A 82 -9.47 8.83 -5.14
C GLU A 82 -9.65 7.82 -6.27
N ARG A 83 -9.30 8.24 -7.47
CA ARG A 83 -9.40 7.44 -8.69
C ARG A 83 -8.03 6.95 -9.13
N THR A 84 -7.11 7.87 -9.41
CA THR A 84 -5.77 7.55 -9.90
C THR A 84 -4.82 8.75 -9.78
N LEU A 85 -3.54 8.49 -9.95
CA LEU A 85 -2.48 9.48 -10.04
C LEU A 85 -2.26 9.91 -11.50
N VAL A 86 -2.16 11.21 -11.73
CA VAL A 86 -1.95 11.82 -13.05
C VAL A 86 -0.88 12.90 -13.00
N TRP A 87 -0.38 13.31 -14.14
CA TRP A 87 0.39 14.54 -14.29
C TRP A 87 -0.57 15.70 -14.59
N ALA A 88 -0.62 16.67 -13.68
CA ALA A 88 -1.43 17.87 -13.81
C ALA A 88 -0.55 19.11 -14.02
N PRO A 89 -0.97 20.07 -14.87
CA PRO A 89 -0.30 21.35 -14.98
C PRO A 89 -0.42 22.08 -13.65
N ARG A 90 0.61 22.83 -13.26
CA ARG A 90 0.64 23.59 -12.02
C ARG A 90 1.54 24.80 -12.17
N ASN A 91 1.10 25.96 -11.69
CA ASN A 91 1.97 27.11 -11.50
C ASN A 91 2.65 27.01 -10.13
N TYR A 92 3.97 26.85 -10.12
CA TYR A 92 4.77 26.79 -8.89
C TYR A 92 5.87 27.85 -8.97
N GLU A 93 5.86 28.80 -8.04
CA GLU A 93 6.80 29.93 -7.99
C GLU A 93 6.90 30.71 -9.33
N GLY A 94 5.76 30.87 -10.00
CA GLY A 94 5.67 31.61 -11.28
C GLY A 94 6.11 30.80 -12.51
N LYS A 95 6.37 29.51 -12.37
CA LYS A 95 6.74 28.61 -13.47
C LYS A 95 5.65 27.56 -13.68
N ASP A 96 5.30 27.32 -14.94
CA ASP A 96 4.36 26.27 -15.32
C ASP A 96 5.08 24.94 -15.43
N ILE A 97 4.73 24.02 -14.54
CA ILE A 97 5.36 22.70 -14.44
C ILE A 97 4.28 21.61 -14.40
N LYS A 98 4.66 20.38 -14.70
CA LYS A 98 3.79 19.23 -14.44
C LYS A 98 4.07 18.69 -13.04
N TRP A 99 3.01 18.42 -12.30
CA TRP A 99 3.07 17.94 -10.93
C TRP A 99 2.18 16.71 -10.77
N PRO A 100 2.59 15.69 -10.00
CA PRO A 100 1.74 14.52 -9.80
C PRO A 100 0.57 14.87 -8.88
N ALA A 101 -0.65 14.59 -9.34
CA ALA A 101 -1.89 14.91 -8.66
C ALA A 101 -2.84 13.72 -8.63
N LEU A 102 -3.60 13.61 -7.54
CA LEU A 102 -4.68 12.65 -7.40
C LEU A 102 -5.95 13.22 -8.03
N THR A 103 -6.57 12.42 -8.87
CA THR A 103 -7.91 12.67 -9.41
C THR A 103 -8.93 11.92 -8.59
N PHE A 104 -10.19 12.37 -8.66
CA PHE A 104 -11.28 11.82 -7.87
C PHE A 104 -12.45 11.44 -8.77
N MET A 105 -13.29 10.53 -8.28
CA MET A 105 -14.56 10.18 -8.90
C MET A 105 -15.70 10.30 -7.88
N PRO A 106 -16.89 10.74 -8.31
CA PRO A 106 -18.03 10.84 -7.42
C PRO A 106 -18.51 9.45 -6.99
N LEU A 107 -18.55 9.21 -5.68
CA LEU A 107 -19.21 8.06 -5.09
C LEU A 107 -20.67 8.40 -4.74
N ALA A 108 -20.89 9.56 -4.12
CA ALA A 108 -22.22 10.14 -3.91
C ALA A 108 -22.19 11.63 -4.21
N ALA A 109 -23.06 12.10 -5.09
CA ALA A 109 -23.18 13.52 -5.39
C ALA A 109 -24.63 13.88 -5.70
N ASP A 110 -25.15 14.90 -5.01
CA ASP A 110 -26.46 15.47 -5.26
C ASP A 110 -26.45 16.51 -6.40
N LEU A 111 -25.25 16.89 -6.87
CA LEU A 111 -25.02 17.90 -7.89
C LEU A 111 -23.98 17.39 -8.88
N THR A 112 -24.12 17.80 -10.13
CA THR A 112 -23.14 17.48 -11.17
C THR A 112 -22.00 18.50 -11.12
N LEU A 113 -20.77 18.01 -10.94
CA LEU A 113 -19.57 18.83 -11.10
C LEU A 113 -19.37 19.15 -12.60
N GLN A 114 -19.06 20.40 -12.92
CA GLN A 114 -18.75 20.79 -14.30
C GLN A 114 -17.45 20.10 -14.76
N ALA A 115 -17.35 19.76 -16.05
CA ALA A 115 -16.24 18.96 -16.58
C ALA A 115 -14.88 19.67 -16.42
N ASP A 116 -14.87 21.00 -16.47
CA ASP A 116 -13.73 21.89 -16.30
C ASP A 116 -13.42 22.25 -14.84
N ALA A 117 -14.25 21.81 -13.89
CA ALA A 117 -14.12 22.09 -12.47
C ALA A 117 -14.03 20.82 -11.62
N GLN A 118 -13.29 19.82 -12.09
CA GLN A 118 -13.05 18.59 -11.33
C GLN A 118 -11.87 18.79 -10.35
N PRO A 119 -12.01 18.39 -9.08
CA PRO A 119 -10.95 18.59 -8.10
C PRO A 119 -9.75 17.69 -8.39
N ALA A 120 -8.55 18.23 -8.35
CA ALA A 120 -7.28 17.52 -8.40
C ALA A 120 -6.44 17.94 -7.20
N GLU A 121 -5.88 16.98 -6.48
CA GLU A 121 -5.04 17.28 -5.32
C GLU A 121 -3.58 16.93 -5.61
N TYR A 122 -2.70 17.92 -5.55
CA TYR A 122 -1.27 17.72 -5.75
C TYR A 122 -0.65 16.91 -4.60
N LEU A 123 0.24 15.98 -4.95
CA LEU A 123 1.09 15.33 -3.96
C LEU A 123 2.05 16.34 -3.32
N HIS A 124 2.62 15.96 -2.17
CA HIS A 124 3.50 16.75 -1.31
C HIS A 124 2.81 17.80 -0.45
N ASP A 125 2.10 18.76 -1.04
CA ASP A 125 1.50 19.86 -0.30
C ASP A 125 -0.01 19.76 -0.11
N ARG A 126 -0.65 18.76 -0.74
CA ARG A 126 -2.10 18.54 -0.73
C ARG A 126 -2.88 19.75 -1.23
N HIS A 127 -2.28 20.56 -2.11
CA HIS A 127 -2.98 21.69 -2.69
C HIS A 127 -4.09 21.19 -3.61
N LEU A 128 -5.31 21.71 -3.40
CA LEU A 128 -6.49 21.33 -4.16
C LEU A 128 -6.75 22.36 -5.27
N GLU A 129 -6.70 21.92 -6.51
CA GLU A 129 -6.98 22.71 -7.72
C GLU A 129 -8.15 22.12 -8.50
N PHE A 130 -8.78 22.88 -9.38
CA PHE A 130 -9.97 22.47 -10.14
C PHE A 130 -9.64 22.56 -11.63
N LEU A 131 -9.65 21.41 -12.29
CA LEU A 131 -9.12 21.24 -13.64
C LEU A 131 -10.08 20.42 -14.51
N ASP A 132 -9.91 20.53 -15.83
CA ASP A 132 -10.49 19.59 -16.80
C ASP A 132 -9.64 18.32 -16.87
N TYR A 133 -10.26 17.17 -16.58
CA TYR A 133 -9.60 15.86 -16.65
C TYR A 133 -9.28 15.41 -18.07
N THR A 134 -9.86 16.03 -19.11
CA THR A 134 -9.71 15.61 -20.52
C THR A 134 -8.26 15.67 -21.00
N ASN A 135 -7.48 16.63 -20.50
CA ASN A 135 -6.11 16.87 -20.94
C ASN A 135 -5.05 16.33 -19.97
N LEU A 136 -5.46 15.59 -18.93
CA LEU A 136 -4.54 15.06 -17.93
C LEU A 136 -3.89 13.76 -18.41
N LEU A 137 -2.58 13.67 -18.22
CA LEU A 137 -1.80 12.51 -18.63
C LEU A 137 -1.75 11.49 -17.47
N PRO A 138 -2.02 10.20 -17.71
CA PRO A 138 -1.84 9.18 -16.69
C PRO A 138 -0.42 9.17 -16.14
N TYR A 139 -0.28 8.96 -14.83
CA TYR A 139 1.04 8.74 -14.25
C TYR A 139 1.58 7.37 -14.69
N GLN A 140 2.84 7.32 -15.14
CA GLN A 140 3.49 6.10 -15.65
C GLN A 140 4.76 5.77 -14.84
N ARG A 141 5.02 4.47 -14.66
CA ARG A 141 6.22 3.93 -14.01
C ARG A 141 7.41 4.00 -14.98
N SER A 142 8.59 4.39 -14.53
CA SER A 142 9.83 4.08 -15.25
C SER A 142 10.09 2.57 -15.28
N GLY A 143 10.31 2.03 -16.48
CA GLY A 143 10.89 0.69 -16.65
C GLY A 143 9.94 -0.50 -16.55
N GLU A 144 8.72 -0.42 -17.10
CA GLU A 144 8.02 -1.64 -17.52
C GLU A 144 8.61 -2.10 -18.87
N ILE A 145 9.50 -3.10 -18.83
CA ILE A 145 9.91 -3.86 -20.01
C ILE A 145 8.63 -4.41 -20.66
N LYS A 146 8.48 -4.17 -21.96
CA LYS A 146 7.49 -4.84 -22.80
C LYS A 146 7.87 -6.32 -22.90
N ASP A 147 7.42 -7.12 -21.95
CA ASP A 147 7.38 -8.57 -22.15
C ASP A 147 6.04 -8.90 -22.84
N ASP A 148 5.99 -8.59 -24.14
CA ASP A 148 5.13 -9.31 -25.09
C ASP A 148 5.67 -10.75 -25.24
N VAL A 149 5.52 -11.59 -24.20
CA VAL A 149 5.63 -13.04 -24.34
C VAL A 149 4.64 -13.70 -23.38
N CYS A 150 3.39 -13.82 -23.83
CA CYS A 150 2.51 -14.88 -23.35
C CYS A 150 1.58 -15.34 -24.47
N GLN A 151 2.15 -15.85 -25.58
CA GLN A 151 1.46 -16.80 -26.47
C GLN A 151 2.48 -17.76 -27.11
N THR A 152 3.04 -18.65 -26.33
CA THR A 152 3.54 -19.93 -26.85
C THR A 152 3.12 -21.00 -25.87
N TRP A 153 2.09 -21.77 -26.24
CA TRP A 153 1.96 -23.23 -26.11
C TRP A 153 0.60 -23.60 -26.70
N GLY A 154 0.61 -24.07 -27.95
CA GLY A 154 -0.60 -24.51 -28.64
C GLY A 154 -0.41 -24.79 -30.12
N GLY A 155 0.36 -25.83 -30.46
CA GLY A 155 0.18 -26.58 -31.72
C GLY A 155 1.09 -26.20 -32.90
N PHE A 156 2.05 -27.08 -33.20
CA PHE A 156 2.51 -27.36 -34.58
C PHE A 156 1.41 -28.17 -35.31
N PRO A 157 1.30 -28.20 -36.67
CA PRO A 157 2.44 -28.28 -37.58
C PRO A 157 2.40 -27.45 -38.90
N ARG A 158 3.61 -27.02 -39.31
CA ARG A 158 4.25 -27.14 -40.65
C ARG A 158 3.45 -26.68 -41.89
N ALA A 159 3.93 -25.60 -42.53
CA ALA A 159 4.11 -25.54 -44.00
C ALA A 159 5.06 -24.40 -44.42
N THR A 160 6.15 -24.79 -45.08
CA THR A 160 6.96 -24.13 -46.12
C THR A 160 6.68 -22.66 -46.47
N GLY A 161 7.69 -21.80 -46.32
CA GLY A 161 7.79 -20.50 -47.01
C GLY A 161 9.08 -20.43 -47.83
N GLY A 162 8.94 -20.36 -49.15
CA GLY A 162 9.96 -19.86 -50.06
C GLY A 162 9.55 -18.49 -50.59
N GLY A 163 10.54 -17.64 -50.90
CA GLY A 163 10.35 -16.40 -51.67
C GLY A 163 10.71 -15.12 -50.93
N ALA A 164 11.87 -14.53 -51.28
CA ALA A 164 12.19 -13.11 -51.14
C ALA A 164 11.45 -12.30 -52.26
N PRO A 165 11.66 -10.97 -52.51
CA PRO A 165 12.41 -9.92 -51.79
C PRO A 165 11.67 -8.53 -51.74
N GLY A 166 12.32 -7.52 -51.17
CA GLY A 166 12.29 -6.12 -51.66
C GLY A 166 11.31 -5.13 -50.99
N GLY A 167 11.81 -3.94 -50.63
CA GLY A 167 10.99 -2.79 -50.26
C GLY A 167 11.69 -1.78 -49.36
N SER A 168 12.07 -0.66 -49.95
CA SER A 168 12.68 0.54 -49.37
C SER A 168 11.74 1.37 -48.49
N GLU A 169 12.36 2.13 -47.58
CA GLU A 169 11.92 3.38 -46.94
C GLU A 169 10.54 3.42 -46.26
N LEU A 170 10.53 3.81 -44.98
CA LEU A 170 9.93 5.07 -44.50
C LEU A 170 10.04 5.14 -42.97
N GLY A 171 10.24 6.36 -42.49
CA GLY A 171 10.45 6.70 -41.10
C GLY A 171 9.35 6.22 -40.15
N GLY A 172 9.76 6.05 -38.92
CA GLY A 172 8.91 5.72 -37.80
C GLY A 172 9.76 5.59 -36.57
N ASP A 173 10.09 6.73 -35.94
CA ASP A 173 10.42 6.79 -34.52
C ASP A 173 9.20 6.27 -33.73
N LEU A 174 9.03 4.95 -33.75
CA LEU A 174 8.08 4.25 -32.90
C LEU A 174 8.78 3.95 -31.57
N ALA A 175 8.18 4.49 -30.52
CA ALA A 175 8.26 4.01 -29.16
C ALA A 175 9.64 4.13 -28.48
N ARG A 176 10.07 5.37 -28.23
CA ARG A 176 10.67 5.65 -26.92
C ARG A 176 9.55 5.53 -25.88
N GLY A 177 9.52 4.41 -25.16
CA GLY A 177 8.73 4.30 -23.94
C GLY A 177 9.05 5.49 -23.06
N ALA A 178 8.04 6.23 -22.62
CA ALA A 178 8.21 7.41 -21.79
C ALA A 178 8.81 6.96 -20.45
N GLU A 179 10.14 7.09 -20.39
CA GLU A 179 10.97 6.98 -19.21
C GLU A 179 10.45 7.99 -18.17
N TRP A 180 10.56 7.65 -16.88
CA TRP A 180 10.43 8.67 -15.83
C TRP A 180 11.51 9.69 -16.13
N ASP A 181 11.09 10.88 -16.52
CA ASP A 181 12.01 11.91 -16.90
C ASP A 181 11.73 13.11 -15.99
N ALA A 182 12.69 13.42 -15.12
CA ALA A 182 12.64 14.59 -14.25
C ALA A 182 12.44 15.87 -15.09
N HIS A 183 12.81 15.85 -16.38
CA HIS A 183 12.55 16.92 -17.36
C HIS A 183 11.06 17.13 -17.69
N GLN A 184 10.15 16.21 -17.35
CA GLN A 184 8.70 16.44 -17.49
C GLN A 184 8.17 17.49 -16.50
N ILE A 185 8.93 17.80 -15.44
CA ILE A 185 8.62 18.82 -14.43
C ILE A 185 9.02 20.24 -14.92
N GLY A 186 9.19 20.42 -16.23
CA GLY A 186 9.62 21.68 -16.83
C GLY A 186 11.14 21.78 -16.95
N PRO A 187 11.66 22.84 -17.60
CA PRO A 187 13.07 22.96 -17.95
C PRO A 187 13.95 22.90 -16.68
N GLU A 188 15.07 22.19 -16.80
CA GLU A 188 15.99 21.85 -15.72
C GLU A 188 16.28 23.03 -14.77
N GLY A 189 16.13 22.78 -13.46
CA GLY A 189 16.45 23.75 -12.41
C GLY A 189 15.26 24.50 -11.81
N CYS A 190 14.02 24.04 -12.04
CA CYS A 190 12.84 24.67 -11.45
C CYS A 190 12.59 24.33 -9.97
N LEU A 191 12.99 23.13 -9.51
CA LEU A 191 12.68 22.66 -8.17
C LEU A 191 13.94 22.19 -7.44
N GLU A 192 13.97 22.45 -6.14
CA GLU A 192 14.99 21.93 -5.22
C GLU A 192 15.04 20.39 -5.29
N SER A 193 16.25 19.83 -5.28
CA SER A 193 16.47 18.38 -5.39
C SER A 193 15.76 17.59 -4.27
N SER A 194 15.64 18.19 -3.08
CA SER A 194 14.91 17.63 -1.94
C SER A 194 13.42 17.47 -2.22
N VAL A 195 12.79 18.45 -2.85
CA VAL A 195 11.37 18.44 -3.22
C VAL A 195 11.11 17.38 -4.28
N LEU A 196 11.97 17.30 -5.30
CA LEU A 196 11.89 16.26 -6.33
C LEU A 196 12.01 14.85 -5.73
N SER A 197 12.95 14.67 -4.79
CA SER A 197 13.12 13.39 -4.10
C SER A 197 11.91 13.04 -3.23
N ALA A 198 11.32 14.02 -2.55
CA ALA A 198 10.12 13.81 -1.72
C ALA A 198 8.92 13.41 -2.58
N ILE A 199 8.67 14.14 -3.67
CA ILE A 199 7.59 13.83 -4.62
C ILE A 199 7.76 12.43 -5.21
N SER A 200 8.98 12.08 -5.62
CA SER A 200 9.29 10.75 -6.16
C SER A 200 9.02 9.65 -5.12
N ALA A 201 9.43 9.87 -3.87
CA ALA A 201 9.17 8.95 -2.76
C ALA A 201 7.67 8.80 -2.48
N GLU A 202 6.91 9.90 -2.46
CA GLU A 202 5.45 9.87 -2.26
C GLU A 202 4.72 9.16 -3.41
N CYS A 203 5.17 9.34 -4.66
CA CYS A 203 4.62 8.60 -5.80
C CYS A 203 4.96 7.11 -5.73
N ALA A 204 6.14 6.75 -5.22
CA ALA A 204 6.49 5.35 -4.97
C ALA A 204 5.63 4.76 -3.86
N GLU A 205 5.49 5.45 -2.73
CA GLU A 205 4.66 5.03 -1.61
C GLU A 205 3.20 4.85 -2.01
N TRP A 206 2.64 5.83 -2.74
CA TRP A 206 1.27 5.72 -3.26
C TRP A 206 1.10 4.43 -4.06
N ARG A 207 2.01 4.14 -5.00
CA ARG A 207 1.98 2.89 -5.79
C ARG A 207 2.10 1.66 -4.92
N THR A 208 3.05 1.62 -4.00
CA THR A 208 3.24 0.50 -3.06
C THR A 208 1.96 0.24 -2.26
N ILE A 209 1.24 1.28 -1.84
CA ILE A 209 -0.05 1.15 -1.16
C ILE A 209 -1.10 0.54 -2.09
N GLN A 210 -1.22 1.03 -3.33
CA GLN A 210 -2.16 0.46 -4.30
C GLN A 210 -1.85 -1.02 -4.60
N ASP A 211 -0.56 -1.31 -4.84
CA ASP A 211 -0.04 -2.63 -5.19
C ASP A 211 -0.25 -3.63 -4.05
N GLY A 212 0.08 -3.23 -2.82
CA GLY A 212 -0.13 -4.05 -1.63
C GLY A 212 -1.61 -4.36 -1.39
N GLN A 213 -2.47 -3.34 -1.49
CA GLN A 213 -3.92 -3.53 -1.33
C GLN A 213 -4.51 -4.43 -2.41
N ARG A 214 -4.03 -4.30 -3.66
CA ARG A 214 -4.43 -5.18 -4.76
C ARG A 214 -3.99 -6.61 -4.53
N ILE A 215 -2.75 -6.85 -4.08
CA ILE A 215 -2.29 -8.20 -3.74
C ILE A 215 -3.19 -8.82 -2.65
N LEU A 216 -3.51 -8.04 -1.61
CA LEU A 216 -4.38 -8.47 -0.50
C LEU A 216 -5.74 -8.97 -0.98
N THR A 217 -6.31 -8.37 -2.02
CA THR A 217 -7.65 -8.72 -2.53
C THR A 217 -7.63 -9.71 -3.71
N THR A 218 -6.64 -9.64 -4.60
CA THR A 218 -6.63 -10.45 -5.84
C THR A 218 -5.78 -11.71 -5.76
N THR A 219 -4.84 -11.77 -4.82
CA THR A 219 -3.90 -12.90 -4.72
C THR A 219 -3.70 -13.31 -3.26
N PRO A 220 -4.76 -13.63 -2.50
CA PRO A 220 -4.64 -13.89 -1.08
C PRO A 220 -3.93 -15.22 -0.74
N SER A 221 -3.89 -16.17 -1.68
CA SER A 221 -3.29 -17.49 -1.47
C SER A 221 -1.77 -17.46 -1.25
N VAL A 222 -1.08 -16.43 -1.75
CA VAL A 222 0.39 -16.28 -1.58
C VAL A 222 0.78 -15.53 -0.30
N LEU A 223 -0.21 -15.15 0.51
CA LEU A 223 0.01 -14.30 1.69
C LEU A 223 0.28 -15.08 2.98
N GLY A 224 0.14 -16.41 2.96
CA GLY A 224 0.43 -17.25 4.12
C GLY A 224 1.85 -17.02 4.65
N GLY A 225 1.97 -16.59 5.91
CA GLY A 225 3.24 -16.28 6.57
C GLY A 225 3.73 -14.84 6.38
N CYS A 226 3.05 -14.02 5.59
CA CYS A 226 3.36 -12.59 5.50
C CYS A 226 2.93 -11.85 6.77
N ARG A 227 3.69 -10.84 7.18
CA ARG A 227 3.24 -9.89 8.21
C ARG A 227 2.47 -8.77 7.56
N ALA A 228 1.39 -8.35 8.22
CA ALA A 228 0.59 -7.23 7.81
C ALA A 228 0.25 -6.35 9.01
N GLN A 229 0.06 -5.07 8.73
CA GLN A 229 -0.58 -4.13 9.64
C GLN A 229 -2.07 -4.07 9.27
N VAL A 230 -2.94 -4.25 10.26
CA VAL A 230 -4.39 -4.28 10.08
C VAL A 230 -5.02 -3.14 10.87
N TYR A 231 -5.94 -2.42 10.24
CA TYR A 231 -6.62 -1.29 10.86
C TYR A 231 -7.69 -1.78 11.85
N ARG A 232 -7.75 -1.19 13.04
CA ARG A 232 -8.81 -1.48 14.03
C ARG A 232 -9.98 -0.52 13.83
N SER A 233 -11.08 -1.02 13.28
CA SER A 233 -12.32 -0.26 13.06
C SER A 233 -12.99 0.19 14.36
N ALA A 234 -12.73 -0.52 15.47
CA ALA A 234 -13.20 -0.21 16.81
C ALA A 234 -12.08 -0.36 17.85
N GLY A 235 -12.23 0.29 19.01
CA GLY A 235 -11.29 0.17 20.15
C GLY A 235 -10.32 1.34 20.32
N ALA A 236 -9.37 1.18 21.24
CA ALA A 236 -8.49 2.24 21.76
C ALA A 236 -7.16 2.41 20.99
N THR A 237 -6.99 1.69 19.89
CA THR A 237 -5.77 1.71 19.07
C THR A 237 -6.14 1.74 17.61
N GLN A 238 -5.30 2.36 16.79
CA GLN A 238 -5.56 2.53 15.36
C GLN A 238 -5.17 1.30 14.53
N TRP A 239 -4.05 0.65 14.87
CA TRP A 239 -3.47 -0.44 14.11
C TRP A 239 -2.96 -1.55 15.03
N TYR A 240 -2.86 -2.75 14.48
CA TYR A 240 -2.11 -3.85 15.04
C TYR A 240 -1.30 -4.55 13.97
N THR A 241 -0.30 -5.30 14.41
CA THR A 241 0.51 -6.12 13.54
C THR A 241 0.11 -7.58 13.72
N ALA A 242 -0.01 -8.29 12.61
CA ALA A 242 -0.45 -9.67 12.58
C ALA A 242 0.29 -10.47 11.51
N VAL A 243 0.29 -11.78 11.66
CA VAL A 243 0.73 -12.72 10.63
C VAL A 243 -0.51 -13.26 9.90
N ILE A 244 -0.50 -13.22 8.57
CA ILE A 244 -1.56 -13.82 7.77
C ILE A 244 -1.34 -15.35 7.77
N VAL A 245 -2.31 -16.09 8.29
CA VAL A 245 -2.21 -17.55 8.47
C VAL A 245 -2.93 -18.29 7.34
N GLY A 246 -4.03 -17.73 6.85
CA GLY A 246 -4.82 -18.35 5.81
C GLY A 246 -5.82 -17.39 5.18
N VAL A 247 -6.50 -17.90 4.16
CA VAL A 247 -7.61 -17.23 3.49
C VAL A 247 -8.80 -18.17 3.44
N ASN A 248 -9.98 -17.65 3.71
CA ASN A 248 -11.22 -18.33 3.39
C ASN A 248 -11.55 -18.12 1.91
N GLU A 249 -11.36 -19.16 1.10
CA GLU A 249 -11.57 -19.08 -0.36
C GLU A 249 -13.01 -18.73 -0.77
N HIS A 250 -14.00 -18.95 0.11
CA HIS A 250 -15.41 -18.69 -0.20
C HIS A 250 -15.80 -17.23 0.06
N THR A 251 -15.25 -16.60 1.11
CA THR A 251 -15.60 -15.22 1.50
C THR A 251 -14.55 -14.20 1.07
N GLY A 252 -13.31 -14.64 0.84
CA GLY A 252 -12.15 -13.79 0.60
C GLY A 252 -11.54 -13.20 1.88
N GLU A 253 -12.01 -13.60 3.06
CA GLU A 253 -11.51 -13.12 4.34
C GLU A 253 -10.16 -13.74 4.68
N LEU A 254 -9.28 -12.94 5.28
CA LEU A 254 -7.97 -13.36 5.74
C LEU A 254 -8.04 -13.71 7.22
N THR A 255 -7.53 -14.89 7.58
CA THR A 255 -7.28 -15.24 8.98
C THR A 255 -5.92 -14.67 9.37
N VAL A 256 -5.91 -13.76 10.32
CA VAL A 256 -4.70 -13.09 10.81
C VAL A 256 -4.53 -13.31 12.30
N THR A 257 -3.30 -13.61 12.73
CA THR A 257 -2.98 -13.79 14.15
C THR A 257 -2.24 -12.55 14.66
N ASP A 258 -2.82 -11.87 15.66
CA ASP A 258 -2.22 -10.66 16.27
C ASP A 258 -0.90 -11.01 16.98
N ASP A 259 0.16 -10.23 16.74
CA ASP A 259 1.49 -10.47 17.31
C ASP A 259 1.56 -10.33 18.84
N THR A 260 0.60 -9.62 19.45
CA THR A 260 0.60 -9.25 20.88
C THR A 260 -0.30 -10.13 21.72
N VAL A 261 -1.54 -10.34 21.30
CA VAL A 261 -2.53 -11.16 22.02
C VAL A 261 -2.56 -12.61 21.55
N LEU A 262 -1.97 -12.91 20.38
CA LEU A 262 -1.96 -14.23 19.75
C LEU A 262 -3.37 -14.79 19.48
N GLU A 263 -4.35 -13.91 19.39
CA GLU A 263 -5.72 -14.24 18.99
C GLU A 263 -5.84 -14.20 17.46
N GLU A 264 -6.65 -15.12 16.92
CA GLU A 264 -6.99 -15.15 15.51
C GLU A 264 -8.18 -14.25 15.23
N HIS A 265 -8.04 -13.41 14.21
CA HIS A 265 -9.08 -12.52 13.69
C HIS A 265 -9.39 -12.91 12.25
N SER A 266 -10.66 -12.82 11.86
CA SER A 266 -11.09 -12.96 10.48
C SER A 266 -11.42 -11.57 9.95
N GLU A 267 -10.60 -11.08 9.03
CA GLU A 267 -10.67 -9.71 8.54
C GLU A 267 -10.75 -9.70 7.02
N ASP A 268 -11.60 -8.83 6.48
CA ASP A 268 -11.77 -8.70 5.05
C ASP A 268 -10.91 -7.53 4.50
N PRO A 269 -9.91 -7.79 3.64
CA PRO A 269 -9.04 -6.74 3.11
C PRO A 269 -9.78 -5.73 2.22
N SER A 270 -10.97 -6.05 1.69
CA SER A 270 -11.81 -5.11 0.94
C SER A 270 -12.59 -4.15 1.84
N LEU A 271 -12.81 -4.52 3.11
CA LEU A 271 -13.60 -3.76 4.09
C LEU A 271 -12.74 -3.08 5.15
N VAL A 272 -11.53 -3.55 5.41
CA VAL A 272 -10.62 -3.00 6.43
C VAL A 272 -9.24 -2.75 5.84
N GLN A 273 -8.63 -1.61 6.19
CA GLN A 273 -7.34 -1.25 5.61
C GLN A 273 -6.26 -2.18 6.14
N MET A 274 -5.52 -2.78 5.21
CA MET A 274 -4.40 -3.67 5.51
C MET A 274 -3.17 -3.22 4.73
N ARG A 275 -1.99 -3.40 5.32
CA ARG A 275 -0.71 -3.06 4.69
C ARG A 275 0.29 -4.18 4.94
N LEU A 276 0.82 -4.76 3.86
CA LEU A 276 1.89 -5.75 3.98
C LEU A 276 3.15 -5.10 4.57
N LEU A 277 3.82 -5.82 5.47
CA LEU A 277 5.02 -5.38 6.15
C LEU A 277 6.24 -6.13 5.63
N GLY A 278 7.31 -5.39 5.40
CA GLY A 278 8.62 -5.93 4.99
C GLY A 278 9.13 -5.27 3.71
N ASP A 279 10.41 -4.89 3.73
CA ASP A 279 11.08 -4.27 2.60
C ASP A 279 11.03 -5.23 1.40
N GLY A 280 10.54 -4.75 0.26
CA GLY A 280 10.51 -5.51 -1.00
C GLY A 280 9.47 -6.64 -1.06
N VAL A 281 8.67 -6.88 -0.02
CA VAL A 281 7.66 -7.95 -0.02
C VAL A 281 6.68 -7.83 -1.19
N ILE A 282 6.14 -6.62 -1.40
CA ILE A 282 5.20 -6.34 -2.47
C ILE A 282 5.85 -6.58 -3.84
N GLU A 283 7.09 -6.11 -4.03
CA GLU A 283 7.82 -6.27 -5.28
C GLU A 283 8.16 -7.73 -5.57
N SER A 284 8.55 -8.51 -4.56
CA SER A 284 8.79 -9.95 -4.67
C SER A 284 7.53 -10.71 -5.05
N ILE A 285 6.39 -10.42 -4.39
CA ILE A 285 5.11 -11.06 -4.74
C ILE A 285 4.70 -10.73 -6.18
N MET A 286 4.87 -9.47 -6.59
CA MET A 286 4.57 -9.05 -7.97
C MET A 286 5.45 -9.74 -9.02
N LYS A 287 6.69 -10.08 -8.65
CA LYS A 287 7.61 -10.86 -9.51
C LYS A 287 7.32 -12.37 -9.48
N GLY A 288 6.39 -12.83 -8.65
CA GLY A 288 6.09 -14.25 -8.46
C GLY A 288 7.12 -14.98 -7.59
N GLU A 289 7.94 -14.25 -6.84
CA GLU A 289 8.87 -14.85 -5.87
C GLU A 289 8.11 -15.35 -4.65
N VAL A 290 8.47 -16.53 -4.14
CA VAL A 290 7.87 -17.08 -2.93
C VAL A 290 8.39 -16.30 -1.74
N VAL A 291 7.56 -15.40 -1.21
CA VAL A 291 7.81 -14.71 0.06
C VAL A 291 7.48 -15.68 1.18
N GLY A 292 8.40 -16.63 1.43
CA GLY A 292 8.31 -17.53 2.57
C GLY A 292 8.34 -16.77 3.89
N VAL A 293 7.76 -17.39 4.95
CA VAL A 293 7.74 -16.92 6.34
C VAL A 293 8.99 -16.09 6.65
N MET A 294 8.82 -14.77 6.73
CA MET A 294 9.92 -13.84 6.92
C MET A 294 10.70 -14.23 8.19
N PRO A 295 12.01 -14.57 8.09
CA PRO A 295 12.81 -14.78 9.28
C PRO A 295 12.77 -13.49 10.10
N ARG A 296 12.37 -13.59 11.38
CA ARG A 296 12.44 -12.49 12.35
C ARG A 296 13.80 -11.81 12.19
N ARG A 297 13.84 -10.59 11.64
CA ARG A 297 15.09 -9.83 11.51
C ARG A 297 15.62 -9.61 12.93
N SER A 298 16.68 -10.33 13.29
CA SER A 298 17.33 -10.20 14.60
C SER A 298 17.78 -8.74 14.77
N ARG A 299 17.52 -8.18 15.95
CA ARG A 299 17.76 -6.77 16.33
C ARG A 299 19.25 -6.40 16.44
N SER A 300 20.13 -7.00 15.64
CA SER A 300 21.59 -6.79 15.74
C SER A 300 22.21 -5.95 14.62
N ASN A 301 21.49 -5.61 13.54
CA ASN A 301 22.08 -4.85 12.42
C ASN A 301 22.01 -3.32 12.58
N LEU A 302 21.28 -2.79 13.57
CA LEU A 302 21.23 -1.35 13.85
C LEU A 302 22.45 -0.84 14.65
N GLN A 303 23.27 -1.74 15.21
CA GLN A 303 24.44 -1.34 16.02
C GLN A 303 25.78 -1.41 15.27
N ARG A 304 25.78 -1.87 14.01
CA ARG A 304 27.02 -2.00 13.22
C ARG A 304 27.34 -0.77 12.36
N VAL A 305 26.43 0.19 12.24
CA VAL A 305 26.61 1.38 11.39
C VAL A 305 27.27 2.56 12.13
N GLU A 306 27.33 2.55 13.46
CA GLU A 306 27.93 3.65 14.25
C GLU A 306 29.42 3.47 14.63
N ARG A 307 30.15 2.50 14.07
CA ARG A 307 31.57 2.26 14.47
C ARG A 307 32.64 2.23 13.38
N GLU A 308 32.33 2.63 12.15
CA GLU A 308 33.37 2.78 11.12
C GLU A 308 33.42 4.21 10.57
N THR A 309 34.03 5.11 11.33
CA THR A 309 34.61 6.37 10.78
C THR A 309 35.68 6.97 11.69
N THR A 310 36.70 6.20 12.04
CA THR A 310 38.02 6.80 12.37
C THR A 310 39.14 5.85 11.92
N LYS A 311 39.70 6.10 10.72
CA LYS A 311 40.99 5.54 10.33
C LYS A 311 42.12 6.44 10.85
N SER A 312 43.16 5.84 11.41
CA SER A 312 44.57 6.21 11.15
C SER A 312 45.53 5.10 11.62
N PRO A 313 46.77 5.04 11.06
CA PRO A 313 47.40 3.79 10.64
C PRO A 313 48.70 3.44 11.38
N ALA A 314 49.28 2.28 10.98
CA ALA A 314 50.60 1.71 11.33
C ALA A 314 50.59 0.82 12.60
N THR A 315 51.29 -0.31 12.74
CA THR A 315 52.52 -0.85 12.11
C THR A 315 52.55 -2.39 12.22
N THR A 316 53.14 -3.02 11.20
CA THR A 316 53.98 -4.25 11.19
C THR A 316 54.03 -5.20 12.38
N GLY A 317 53.89 -6.51 12.10
CA GLY A 317 54.43 -7.58 12.96
C GLY A 317 53.82 -8.96 12.71
N GLY A 318 54.43 -9.75 11.83
CA GLY A 318 54.00 -11.13 11.57
C GLY A 318 54.35 -12.11 12.70
N ARG A 319 53.53 -13.16 12.86
CA ARG A 319 54.02 -14.48 13.32
C ARG A 319 53.00 -15.60 13.02
N LYS A 320 53.45 -16.59 12.25
CA LYS A 320 52.86 -17.94 12.14
C LYS A 320 53.02 -18.71 13.47
N LYS A 321 52.04 -19.57 13.80
CA LYS A 321 52.15 -20.89 14.48
C LYS A 321 50.73 -21.49 14.57
N THR A 322 50.33 -22.45 13.75
CA THR A 322 50.44 -23.94 13.90
C THR A 322 49.85 -24.52 15.19
N SER A 323 48.79 -25.33 14.99
CA SER A 323 48.41 -26.60 15.66
C SER A 323 48.18 -26.64 17.18
N ALA A 324 46.98 -27.06 17.58
CA ALA A 324 46.78 -28.32 18.31
C ALA A 324 45.29 -28.68 18.42
N VAL A 325 44.93 -29.80 17.81
CA VAL A 325 43.73 -30.60 18.13
C VAL A 325 43.95 -31.26 19.50
N ARG A 326 42.97 -31.17 20.41
CA ARG A 326 42.75 -32.21 21.43
C ARG A 326 41.25 -32.38 21.70
N SER A 327 40.81 -33.59 21.40
CA SER A 327 39.59 -34.24 21.83
C SER A 327 39.57 -34.47 23.34
N ASN A 328 38.41 -34.35 23.99
CA ASN A 328 37.78 -35.44 24.75
C ASN A 328 36.53 -34.96 25.49
N GLY A 329 35.55 -35.86 25.60
CA GLY A 329 34.69 -35.90 26.80
C GLY A 329 33.18 -35.86 26.54
N GLN A 330 32.63 -36.95 26.01
CA GLN A 330 31.23 -37.33 26.23
C GLN A 330 30.88 -37.33 27.73
N ILE A 331 29.79 -36.67 28.12
CA ILE A 331 29.00 -37.02 29.29
C ILE A 331 27.51 -36.92 28.90
N ALA A 332 26.80 -38.03 29.08
CA ALA A 332 25.38 -38.23 28.82
C ALA A 332 24.50 -37.63 29.94
N PRO A 333 23.17 -37.54 29.77
CA PRO A 333 22.31 -36.61 30.50
C PRO A 333 21.89 -37.11 31.89
N THR A 334 21.84 -36.20 32.86
CA THR A 334 21.31 -36.44 34.20
C THR A 334 19.80 -36.14 34.27
N GLU A 335 19.09 -37.08 34.88
CA GLU A 335 17.64 -37.15 35.15
C GLU A 335 17.19 -36.15 36.24
N PRO A 336 15.95 -35.59 36.17
CA PRO A 336 15.45 -34.64 37.17
C PRO A 336 14.85 -35.33 38.42
N PRO A 337 14.92 -34.71 39.61
CA PRO A 337 14.36 -35.27 40.84
C PRO A 337 12.82 -35.13 40.96
N PRO A 338 12.16 -35.95 41.80
CA PRO A 338 10.73 -36.23 41.73
C PRO A 338 9.82 -35.19 42.43
N GLN A 339 8.57 -35.09 41.94
CA GLN A 339 7.46 -34.39 42.58
C GLN A 339 6.94 -35.18 43.79
N PRO A 340 6.55 -34.53 44.90
CA PRO A 340 5.77 -35.18 45.95
C PRO A 340 4.26 -35.15 45.65
N ALA A 341 3.63 -36.32 45.77
CA ALA A 341 2.18 -36.50 45.68
C ALA A 341 1.51 -36.38 47.06
N ALA A 342 0.35 -35.69 47.04
CA ALA A 342 -0.88 -35.86 47.82
C ALA A 342 -0.83 -36.19 49.32
N HIS A 343 -1.49 -35.33 50.11
CA HIS A 343 -2.28 -35.77 51.26
C HIS A 343 -3.72 -35.28 51.12
N ALA A 344 -4.64 -36.24 51.23
CA ALA A 344 -6.08 -36.07 51.35
C ALA A 344 -6.48 -36.15 52.83
N ASP A 345 -7.43 -35.31 53.24
CA ASP A 345 -8.34 -35.47 54.39
C ASP A 345 -9.61 -34.69 54.00
N VAL A 346 -10.70 -35.33 53.57
CA VAL A 346 -11.75 -36.05 54.32
C VAL A 346 -12.58 -35.15 55.25
N ALA A 347 -13.82 -34.94 54.78
CA ALA A 347 -15.10 -34.77 55.49
C ALA A 347 -15.36 -33.53 56.37
N SER A 348 -16.39 -32.76 56.01
CA SER A 348 -17.64 -32.77 56.80
C SER A 348 -18.81 -32.15 56.02
N THR A 349 -19.97 -32.70 56.32
CA THR A 349 -21.29 -32.70 55.69
C THR A 349 -22.17 -31.50 56.08
N ARG A 350 -23.27 -31.30 55.32
CA ARG A 350 -24.53 -30.56 55.61
C ARG A 350 -24.49 -29.03 55.48
N ASN A 351 -25.51 -28.31 55.03
CA ASN A 351 -26.91 -28.61 54.69
C ASN A 351 -27.49 -27.43 53.85
N VAL A 352 -28.45 -27.73 52.98
CA VAL A 352 -29.73 -27.00 52.72
C VAL A 352 -29.76 -25.47 52.95
N MET A 353 -29.92 -24.67 51.90
CA MET A 353 -31.20 -24.11 51.43
C MET A 353 -31.02 -23.35 50.10
#